data_AF-A0A7X2ITD0-F1
#
_entry.id   AF-A0A7X2ITD0-F1
#
_cell.length_a   1.000
_cell.length_b   1.000
_cell.length_c   1.000
_cell.angle_alpha   90.00
_cell.angle_beta   90.00
_cell.angle_gamma   90.00
#
_symmetry.space_group_name_H-M   'P 1'
#
loop_
_entity.id
_entity.type
_entity.pdbx_description
1 polymer ?
#
loop_
_entity_poly.entity_id
_entity_poly.type
_entity_poly.pdbx_seq_one_letter_code
_entity_poly.pdbx_strand_id
1 'polypeptide(L)'
;MSVLVVAVSLVAAVQSKAVVPQYDYRQPMADGVSLVGMDCQRKQRKLELGFFYPDKPPRRAMDLWKTSDLVKFDTTTWFLTDVYEVERHCVIGKDKYVVRFRGVPGASNAQWQCGATSGAHATVFKNGRVVFDDEMAVCQDDSYIRKVEFKSGTDMPVVTTAH
;
A
#
# COMPACT_ATOMS: atom_id res chain seq x y z
N MET A 1 -59.47 -20.07 -6.29
CA MET A 1 -58.12 -20.41 -6.79
C MET A 1 -57.26 -19.17 -6.59
N SER A 2 -56.36 -19.19 -5.61
CA SER A 2 -55.44 -18.07 -5.35
C SER A 2 -54.03 -18.60 -5.40
N VAL A 3 -53.26 -18.19 -6.42
CA VAL A 3 -51.85 -18.53 -6.57
C VAL A 3 -51.04 -17.47 -5.85
N LEU A 4 -50.39 -17.87 -4.76
CA LEU A 4 -49.43 -17.05 -4.03
C LEU A 4 -48.08 -17.16 -4.75
N VAL A 5 -47.67 -16.12 -5.47
CA VAL A 5 -46.32 -16.05 -6.04
C VAL A 5 -45.41 -15.37 -5.02
N VAL A 6 -44.61 -16.17 -4.31
CA VAL A 6 -43.54 -15.65 -3.45
C VAL A 6 -42.33 -15.38 -4.34
N ALA A 7 -42.10 -14.11 -4.66
CA ALA A 7 -40.87 -13.66 -5.26
C ALA A 7 -39.79 -13.61 -4.17
N VAL A 8 -38.91 -14.62 -4.13
CA VAL A 8 -37.70 -14.59 -3.31
C VAL A 8 -36.67 -13.72 -4.04
N SER A 9 -36.55 -12.46 -3.63
CA SER A 9 -35.50 -11.57 -4.10
C SER A 9 -34.15 -12.04 -3.54
N LEU A 10 -33.35 -12.72 -4.37
CA LEU A 10 -31.92 -12.88 -4.12
C LEU A 10 -31.24 -11.51 -4.26
N VAL A 11 -31.00 -10.84 -3.14
CA VAL A 11 -30.05 -9.71 -3.09
C VAL A 11 -28.65 -10.32 -3.08
N ALA A 12 -28.06 -10.47 -4.26
CA ALA A 12 -26.63 -10.75 -4.37
C ALA A 12 -25.88 -9.52 -3.85
N ALA A 13 -25.26 -9.66 -2.67
CA ALA A 13 -24.35 -8.66 -2.12
C ALA A 13 -23.14 -8.54 -3.05
N VAL A 14 -23.18 -7.58 -3.97
CA VAL A 14 -21.99 -7.13 -4.70
C VAL A 14 -21.14 -6.37 -3.68
N GLN A 15 -20.24 -7.09 -3.01
CA GLN A 15 -19.15 -6.47 -2.27
C GLN A 15 -18.21 -5.81 -3.30
N SER A 16 -18.52 -4.57 -3.65
CA SER A 16 -17.62 -3.69 -4.38
C SER A 16 -16.33 -3.59 -3.58
N LYS A 17 -15.25 -4.24 -4.05
CA LYS A 17 -13.91 -3.99 -3.53
C LYS A 17 -13.64 -2.49 -3.66
N ALA A 18 -13.44 -1.79 -2.55
CA ALA A 18 -13.15 -0.37 -2.57
C ALA A 18 -11.91 -0.11 -3.46
N VAL A 19 -12.04 0.80 -4.42
CA VAL A 19 -10.93 1.19 -5.28
C VAL A 19 -10.17 2.29 -4.56
N VAL A 20 -8.98 1.96 -4.06
CA VAL A 20 -8.07 2.96 -3.48
C VAL A 20 -7.47 3.79 -4.62
N PRO A 21 -7.58 5.13 -4.59
CA PRO A 21 -7.08 5.99 -5.66
C PRO A 21 -5.56 5.92 -5.74
N GLN A 22 -5.04 5.81 -6.96
CA GLN A 22 -3.60 5.93 -7.20
C GLN A 22 -3.20 7.40 -7.16
N TYR A 23 -2.13 7.73 -6.44
CA TYR A 23 -1.55 9.05 -6.37
C TYR A 23 -0.82 9.42 -7.66
N ASP A 24 -1.08 10.61 -8.18
CA ASP A 24 -0.30 11.17 -9.29
C ASP A 24 0.94 11.86 -8.74
N TYR A 25 2.13 11.29 -9.02
CA TYR A 25 3.42 11.82 -8.57
C TYR A 25 3.71 13.26 -9.07
N ARG A 26 2.96 13.75 -10.05
CA ARG A 26 3.07 15.13 -10.55
C ARG A 26 2.33 16.15 -9.70
N GLN A 27 1.44 15.69 -8.81
CA GLN A 27 0.74 16.55 -7.88
C GLN A 27 1.67 16.95 -6.72
N PRO A 28 1.57 18.19 -6.22
CA PRO A 28 2.24 18.60 -5.00
C PRO A 28 1.79 17.71 -3.83
N MET A 29 2.75 17.19 -3.06
CA MET A 29 2.45 16.47 -1.83
C MET A 29 2.12 17.48 -0.73
N ALA A 30 0.98 17.32 -0.07
CA ALA A 30 0.66 18.09 1.11
C ALA A 30 1.52 17.63 2.30
N ASP A 31 1.81 18.55 3.23
CA ASP A 31 2.55 18.23 4.45
C ASP A 31 1.85 17.12 5.24
N GLY A 32 2.66 16.21 5.81
CA GLY A 32 2.17 15.04 6.57
C GLY A 32 1.63 13.87 5.73
N VAL A 33 1.64 13.95 4.39
CA VAL A 33 1.21 12.84 3.52
C VAL A 33 2.35 11.86 3.24
N SER A 34 2.31 10.66 3.83
CA SER A 34 3.20 9.58 3.44
C SER A 34 2.64 8.79 2.24
N LEU A 35 3.54 8.33 1.37
CA LEU A 35 3.21 7.48 0.22
C LEU A 35 3.87 6.12 0.36
N VAL A 36 3.17 5.11 -0.14
CA VAL A 36 3.75 3.80 -0.44
C VAL A 36 3.61 3.54 -1.94
N GLY A 37 4.56 2.84 -2.54
CA GLY A 37 4.46 2.54 -3.95
C GLY A 37 5.41 1.47 -4.46
N MET A 38 5.25 1.16 -5.74
CA MET A 38 6.08 0.20 -6.45
C MET A 38 6.44 0.64 -7.87
N ASP A 39 7.57 0.15 -8.35
CA ASP A 39 8.05 0.33 -9.72
C ASP A 39 8.53 -1.01 -10.31
N CYS A 40 7.84 -1.44 -11.37
CA CYS A 40 8.10 -2.67 -12.10
C CYS A 40 9.03 -2.42 -13.30
N GLN A 41 10.34 -2.46 -13.08
CA GLN A 41 11.35 -2.17 -14.10
C GLN A 41 11.72 -3.42 -14.91
N ARG A 42 10.87 -3.75 -15.89
CA ARG A 42 11.03 -4.94 -16.75
C ARG A 42 12.39 -4.99 -17.47
N LYS A 43 12.87 -3.86 -18.00
CA LYS A 43 14.15 -3.76 -18.72
C LYS A 43 15.36 -4.02 -17.81
N GLN A 44 15.33 -3.49 -16.59
CA GLN A 44 16.40 -3.63 -15.60
C GLN A 44 16.27 -4.91 -14.76
N ARG A 45 15.24 -5.71 -15.04
CA ARG A 45 14.88 -6.93 -14.33
C ARG A 45 14.75 -6.72 -12.81
N LYS A 46 14.06 -5.64 -12.43
CA LYS A 46 14.02 -5.14 -11.06
C LYS A 46 12.62 -4.71 -10.63
N LEU A 47 12.19 -5.13 -9.43
CA LEU A 47 11.01 -4.58 -8.75
C LEU A 47 11.53 -3.75 -7.59
N GLU A 48 11.06 -2.51 -7.46
CA GLU A 48 11.35 -1.68 -6.30
C GLU A 48 10.06 -1.30 -5.61
N LEU A 49 10.04 -1.41 -4.29
CA LEU A 49 9.01 -0.84 -3.42
C LEU A 49 9.61 0.35 -2.69
N GLY A 50 8.77 1.31 -2.33
CA GLY A 50 9.22 2.47 -1.57
C GLY A 50 8.16 3.01 -0.62
N PHE A 51 8.64 3.61 0.47
CA PHE A 51 7.89 4.45 1.38
C PHE A 51 8.52 5.85 1.39
N PHE A 52 7.69 6.87 1.20
CA PHE A 52 8.13 8.24 0.93
C PHE A 52 7.37 9.25 1.79
N TYR A 53 8.06 10.31 2.19
CA TYR A 53 7.49 11.47 2.89
C TYR A 53 7.37 12.66 1.93
N PRO A 54 6.56 13.70 2.25
CA PRO A 54 6.34 14.86 1.37
C PRO A 54 7.60 15.61 0.97
N ASP A 55 8.56 15.73 1.87
CA ASP A 55 9.85 16.39 1.67
C ASP A 55 10.80 15.56 0.77
N LYS A 56 10.54 14.26 0.64
CA LYS A 56 11.36 13.29 -0.09
C LYS A 56 10.52 12.41 -1.01
N PRO A 57 9.85 13.01 -2.01
CA PRO A 57 9.02 12.27 -2.94
C PRO A 57 9.87 11.31 -3.80
N PRO A 58 9.23 10.28 -4.39
CA PRO A 58 9.90 9.41 -5.35
C PRO A 58 10.44 10.23 -6.54
N ARG A 59 11.71 10.01 -6.90
CA ARG A 59 12.39 10.74 -8.00
C ARG A 59 12.07 10.20 -9.40
N ARG A 60 11.14 9.25 -9.51
CA ARG A 60 10.79 8.57 -10.76
C ARG A 60 9.33 8.16 -10.76
N ALA A 61 8.80 7.83 -11.94
CA ALA A 61 7.45 7.32 -12.08
C ALA A 61 7.32 5.97 -11.33
N MET A 62 6.50 5.96 -10.29
CA MET A 62 6.11 4.78 -9.52
C MET A 62 4.59 4.76 -9.43
N ASP A 63 4.00 3.58 -9.30
CA ASP A 63 2.61 3.48 -8.86
C ASP A 63 2.58 3.76 -7.36
N LEU A 64 1.82 4.78 -6.94
CA LEU A 64 1.84 5.33 -5.58
C LEU A 64 0.45 5.38 -4.98
N TRP A 65 0.37 5.27 -3.66
CA TRP A 65 -0.86 5.44 -2.87
C TRP A 65 -0.54 6.24 -1.62
N LYS A 66 -1.45 7.13 -1.22
CA LYS A 66 -1.35 7.77 0.10
C LYS A 66 -1.66 6.73 1.15
N THR A 67 -0.84 6.67 2.20
CA THR A 67 -1.09 5.74 3.32
C THR A 67 -2.40 6.06 4.03
N SER A 68 -2.78 7.34 4.04
CA SER A 68 -4.08 7.83 4.53
C SER A 68 -5.27 7.27 3.76
N ASP A 69 -5.12 6.95 2.48
CA ASP A 69 -6.21 6.42 1.66
C ASP A 69 -6.38 4.90 1.87
N LEU A 70 -5.42 4.26 2.56
CA LEU A 70 -5.45 2.85 2.94
C LEU A 70 -6.09 2.61 4.31
N VAL A 71 -6.46 3.67 5.03
CA VAL A 71 -7.03 3.60 6.38
C VAL A 71 -8.22 4.56 6.46
N LYS A 72 -9.37 4.10 6.96
CA LYS A 72 -10.55 4.94 7.10
C LYS A 72 -10.93 5.09 8.55
N PHE A 73 -11.07 6.34 8.99
CA PHE A 73 -11.58 6.67 10.31
C PHE A 73 -13.00 7.22 10.21
N ASP A 74 -13.80 6.97 11.23
CA ASP A 74 -15.05 7.68 11.44
C ASP A 74 -14.73 9.15 11.76
N THR A 75 -15.32 10.08 11.03
CA THR A 75 -14.97 11.51 11.14
C THR A 75 -15.49 12.17 12.41
N THR A 76 -16.37 11.51 13.15
CA THR A 76 -16.99 12.06 14.38
C THR A 76 -16.27 11.56 15.62
N THR A 77 -15.93 10.27 15.63
CA THR A 77 -15.36 9.56 16.78
C THR A 77 -13.87 9.27 16.64
N TRP A 78 -13.31 9.44 15.44
CA TRP A 78 -11.93 9.11 15.10
C TRP A 78 -11.56 7.64 15.32
N PHE A 79 -12.56 6.76 15.43
CA PHE A 79 -12.32 5.32 15.48
C PHE A 79 -12.01 4.76 14.10
N LEU A 80 -11.10 3.79 14.06
CA LEU A 80 -10.78 3.04 12.86
C LEU A 80 -12.03 2.27 12.40
N THR A 81 -12.44 2.50 11.15
CA THR A 81 -13.60 1.83 10.53
C THR A 81 -13.17 0.76 9.55
N ASP A 82 -12.21 1.08 8.68
CA ASP A 82 -11.74 0.16 7.64
C ASP A 82 -10.23 0.27 7.45
N VAL A 83 -9.63 -0.84 7.02
CA VAL A 83 -8.26 -0.90 6.49
C VAL A 83 -8.33 -1.51 5.10
N TYR A 84 -7.79 -0.81 4.12
CA TYR A 84 -7.77 -1.25 2.73
C TYR A 84 -6.42 -1.86 2.35
N GLU A 85 -6.46 -2.68 1.30
CA GLU A 85 -5.30 -3.29 0.68
C GLU A 85 -5.32 -3.01 -0.82
N VAL A 86 -4.17 -2.62 -1.36
CA VAL A 86 -3.94 -2.56 -2.81
C VAL A 86 -3.07 -3.71 -3.25
N GLU A 87 -3.52 -4.45 -4.26
CA GLU A 87 -2.76 -5.52 -4.88
C GLU A 87 -2.27 -5.09 -6.27
N ARG A 88 -1.02 -5.38 -6.57
CA ARG A 88 -0.39 -5.11 -7.87
C ARG A 88 0.50 -6.25 -8.31
N HIS A 89 0.50 -6.47 -9.61
CA HIS A 89 1.16 -7.60 -10.25
C HIS A 89 2.31 -7.09 -11.11
N CYS A 90 3.46 -7.73 -11.01
CA CYS A 90 4.64 -7.39 -11.79
C CYS A 90 5.32 -8.66 -12.29
N VAL A 91 5.63 -8.72 -13.59
CA VAL A 91 6.33 -9.85 -14.19
C VAL A 91 7.68 -9.37 -14.70
N ILE A 92 8.74 -10.03 -14.23
CA ILE A 92 10.13 -9.66 -14.50
C ILE A 92 10.92 -10.91 -14.87
N GLY A 93 11.32 -11.03 -16.14
CA GLY A 93 11.97 -12.24 -16.62
C GLY A 93 11.05 -13.45 -16.45
N LYS A 94 11.45 -14.42 -15.63
CA LYS A 94 10.64 -15.61 -15.27
C LYS A 94 9.87 -15.45 -13.96
N ASP A 95 10.14 -14.38 -13.21
CA ASP A 95 9.58 -14.17 -11.89
C ASP A 95 8.24 -13.41 -11.98
N LYS A 96 7.22 -13.96 -11.32
CA LYS A 96 5.91 -13.33 -11.14
C LYS A 96 5.80 -12.82 -9.71
N TYR A 97 5.65 -11.52 -9.58
CA TYR A 97 5.47 -10.83 -8.30
C TYR A 97 4.01 -10.43 -8.11
N VAL A 98 3.50 -10.66 -6.91
CA VAL A 98 2.28 -10.04 -6.39
C VAL A 98 2.69 -9.21 -5.18
N VAL A 99 2.42 -7.91 -5.23
CA VAL A 99 2.73 -6.95 -4.17
C VAL A 99 1.41 -6.50 -3.57
N ARG A 100 1.31 -6.59 -2.25
CA ARG A 100 0.17 -6.09 -1.47
C ARG A 100 0.64 -5.00 -0.54
N PHE A 101 -0.01 -3.85 -0.57
CA PHE A 101 0.16 -2.81 0.43
C PHE A 101 -1.12 -2.67 1.23
N ARG A 102 -1.05 -2.94 2.53
CA ARG A 102 -2.17 -2.80 3.48
C ARG A 102 -1.94 -1.57 4.35
N GLY A 103 -2.98 -0.79 4.62
CA GLY A 103 -2.87 0.36 5.54
C GLY A 103 -2.51 -0.07 6.96
N VAL A 104 -1.64 0.70 7.61
CA VAL A 104 -1.35 0.57 9.05
C VAL A 104 -1.89 1.84 9.72
N PRO A 105 -2.88 1.74 10.62
CA PRO A 105 -3.43 2.90 11.28
C PRO A 105 -2.39 3.54 12.20
N GLY A 106 -2.30 4.87 12.18
CA GLY A 106 -1.50 5.61 13.15
C GLY A 106 -2.13 5.59 14.55
N ALA A 107 -1.31 5.76 15.58
CA ALA A 107 -1.71 5.92 16.96
C ALA A 107 -2.14 7.37 17.22
N SER A 108 -3.45 7.62 17.32
CA SER A 108 -4.01 8.97 17.52
C SER A 108 -3.57 9.65 18.83
N ASN A 109 -3.11 8.89 19.82
CA ASN A 109 -2.57 9.39 21.08
C ASN A 109 -1.08 9.72 21.03
N ALA A 110 -0.39 9.46 19.92
CA ALA A 110 1.05 9.68 19.80
C ALA A 110 1.44 11.15 19.52
N GLN A 111 0.51 12.13 19.51
CA GLN A 111 0.79 13.59 19.45
C GLN A 111 2.01 14.00 18.59
N TRP A 112 1.96 13.77 17.27
CA TRP A 112 3.06 14.07 16.33
C TRP A 112 4.38 13.33 16.59
N GLN A 113 4.38 12.37 17.50
CA GLN A 113 5.47 11.43 17.66
C GLN A 113 5.36 10.32 16.63
N CYS A 114 6.48 9.66 16.47
CA CYS A 114 6.64 8.39 15.80
C CYS A 114 5.43 7.46 15.96
N GLY A 115 4.82 7.05 14.84
CA GLY A 115 3.62 6.21 14.82
C GLY A 115 2.30 6.98 14.87
N ALA A 116 2.29 8.31 14.94
CA ALA A 116 1.05 9.10 14.87
C ALA A 116 0.39 9.09 13.49
N THR A 117 1.19 8.96 12.42
CA THR A 117 0.71 8.95 11.04
C THR A 117 0.36 7.55 10.57
N SER A 118 -0.54 7.44 9.59
CA SER A 118 -0.85 6.16 8.97
C SER A 118 0.33 5.67 8.13
N GLY A 119 0.67 4.39 8.28
CA GLY A 119 1.72 3.71 7.53
C GLY A 119 1.17 2.73 6.50
N ALA A 120 2.05 1.86 6.00
CA ALA A 120 1.68 0.73 5.16
C ALA A 120 2.50 -0.50 5.51
N HIS A 121 1.88 -1.66 5.44
CA HIS A 121 2.51 -2.97 5.51
C HIS A 121 2.60 -3.54 4.10
N ALA A 122 3.76 -4.06 3.70
CA ALA A 122 3.99 -4.63 2.39
C ALA A 122 4.25 -6.13 2.47
N THR A 123 3.45 -6.89 1.71
CA THR A 123 3.65 -8.33 1.51
C THR A 123 3.96 -8.57 0.03
N VAL A 124 5.06 -9.28 -0.24
CA VAL A 124 5.50 -9.61 -1.61
C VAL A 124 5.57 -11.11 -1.78
N PHE A 125 4.83 -11.60 -2.77
CA PHE A 125 4.89 -12.97 -3.24
C PHE A 125 5.73 -13.03 -4.50
N LYS A 126 6.73 -13.91 -4.55
CA LYS A 126 7.47 -14.29 -5.75
C LYS A 126 7.10 -15.72 -6.12
N ASN A 127 6.52 -15.91 -7.31
CA ASN A 127 6.09 -17.21 -7.81
C ASN A 127 5.20 -17.99 -6.80
N GLY A 128 4.33 -17.27 -6.09
CA GLY A 128 3.40 -17.82 -5.10
C GLY A 128 3.96 -18.01 -3.68
N ARG A 129 5.23 -17.65 -3.43
CA ARG A 129 5.84 -17.72 -2.08
C ARG A 129 6.11 -16.33 -1.52
N VAL A 130 5.84 -16.12 -0.24
CA VAL A 130 6.19 -14.88 0.45
C VAL A 130 7.72 -14.74 0.49
N VAL A 131 8.24 -13.61 0.01
CA VAL A 131 9.67 -13.26 0.02
C VAL A 131 9.96 -11.96 0.77
N PHE A 132 8.91 -11.24 1.15
CA PHE A 132 8.98 -10.05 1.99
C PHE A 132 7.62 -9.84 2.65
N ASP A 133 7.63 -9.53 3.93
CA ASP A 133 6.44 -9.31 4.74
C ASP A 133 6.83 -8.40 5.91
N ASP A 134 6.64 -7.10 5.75
CA ASP A 134 7.13 -6.12 6.72
C ASP A 134 6.38 -4.79 6.66
N GLU A 135 6.41 -4.04 7.77
CA GLU A 135 5.94 -2.67 7.83
C GLU A 135 6.91 -1.74 7.11
N MET A 136 6.40 -0.97 6.14
CA MET A 136 7.20 -0.06 5.35
C MET A 136 7.48 1.26 6.08
N ALA A 137 6.59 1.64 7.00
CA ALA A 137 6.79 2.79 7.89
C ALA A 137 7.74 2.38 9.02
N VAL A 138 8.89 3.03 9.13
CA VAL A 138 9.83 2.80 10.23
C VAL A 138 9.69 3.92 11.23
N CYS A 139 9.35 3.54 12.45
CA CYS A 139 9.27 4.46 13.56
C CYS A 139 10.68 4.82 14.07
N GLN A 140 11.42 5.65 13.33
CA GLN A 140 12.74 6.15 13.73
C GLN A 140 12.93 7.65 13.45
N ASP A 141 12.49 8.15 12.30
CA ASP A 141 12.57 9.57 11.90
C ASP A 141 11.61 9.83 10.71
N ASP A 142 10.88 10.95 10.73
CA ASP A 142 9.93 11.38 9.69
C ASP A 142 10.61 11.77 8.38
N SER A 143 11.95 11.74 8.35
CA SER A 143 12.76 12.04 7.17
C SER A 143 13.21 10.78 6.39
N TYR A 144 12.78 9.60 6.82
CA TYR A 144 13.36 8.34 6.34
C TYR A 144 12.70 7.78 5.06
N ILE A 145 13.50 7.45 4.05
CA ILE A 145 13.03 6.69 2.87
C ILE A 145 13.38 5.22 3.06
N ARG A 146 12.37 4.33 3.01
CA ARG A 146 12.57 2.88 2.91
C ARG A 146 12.42 2.43 1.47
N LYS A 147 13.40 1.70 0.94
CA LYS A 147 13.32 1.04 -0.37
C LYS A 147 13.61 -0.45 -0.25
N VAL A 148 12.86 -1.24 -1.01
CA VAL A 148 13.03 -2.69 -1.07
C VAL A 148 13.17 -3.07 -2.54
N GLU A 149 14.31 -3.65 -2.90
CA GLU A 149 14.63 -3.99 -4.28
C GLU A 149 14.73 -5.51 -4.46
N PHE A 150 13.96 -6.03 -5.41
CA PHE A 150 14.02 -7.43 -5.85
C PHE A 150 14.62 -7.48 -7.25
N LYS A 151 15.71 -8.23 -7.42
CA LYS A 151 16.28 -8.53 -8.74
C LYS A 151 15.82 -9.90 -9.19
N SER A 152 15.56 -10.06 -10.49
CA SER A 152 15.21 -11.38 -11.02
C SER A 152 16.36 -12.36 -10.79
N GLY A 153 16.04 -13.57 -10.34
CA GLY A 153 17.02 -14.61 -10.03
C GLY A 153 17.67 -14.52 -8.65
N THR A 154 17.37 -13.51 -7.82
CA THR A 154 17.80 -13.46 -6.41
C THR A 154 16.66 -13.84 -5.47
N ASP A 155 16.95 -14.54 -4.39
CA ASP A 155 15.92 -14.99 -3.44
C ASP A 155 15.62 -13.96 -2.35
N MET A 156 16.61 -13.15 -1.98
CA MET A 156 16.43 -12.09 -0.99
C MET A 156 16.36 -10.70 -1.65
N PRO A 157 15.48 -9.81 -1.15
CA PRO A 157 15.52 -8.41 -1.53
C PRO A 157 16.71 -7.69 -0.88
N VAL A 158 17.12 -6.58 -1.50
CA VAL A 158 17.99 -5.59 -0.88
C VAL A 158 17.12 -4.51 -0.26
N VAL A 159 17.25 -4.32 1.05
CA VAL A 159 16.57 -3.23 1.77
C VAL A 159 17.56 -2.08 1.92
N THR A 160 17.15 -0.87 1.53
CA THR A 160 17.96 0.34 1.65
C THR A 160 17.17 1.43 2.33
N THR A 161 17.90 2.22 3.10
CA THR A 161 17.39 3.12 4.11
C THR A 161 18.16 4.42 3.95
N ALA A 162 17.48 5.54 3.70
CA ALA A 162 18.14 6.82 3.46
C ALA A 162 17.51 7.94 4.28
N HIS A 163 18.38 8.81 4.81
CA HIS A 163 18.04 10.12 5.38
C HIS A 163 18.32 11.22 4.35
#